data_AF-A0A843TFE8-F1
#
_entry.id   AF-A0A843TFE8-F1
#
_cell.length_a   1.000
_cell.length_b   1.000
_cell.length_c   1.000
_cell.angle_alpha   90.00
_cell.angle_beta   90.00
_cell.angle_gamma   90.00
#
_symmetry.space_group_name_H-M   'P 1'
#
loop_
_entity.id
_entity.type
_entity.pdbx_description
1 polymer ?
#
loop_
_entity_poly.entity_id
_entity_poly.type
_entity_poly.pdbx_seq_one_letter_code
_entity_poly.pdbx_strand_id
1 'polypeptide(L)'
;NDFYGGHRLGNNLFANSIVCLDARSGKRVWHFQTTHHDLWDYDLPAAPSLFDITVNGRTIKAVAQLSKQGFTYVFDRVTGEPVWPIEERPVPQSDVPGERTSPTQPFPTKPPPFDRQFPVPLIDLTPELKAEAETIARSYKMGPMYQPPVLAREGVIGEIHPYSGNWQGGAVDPESGILYVGSI
;
A
#
# COMPACT_ATOMS: atom_id res chain seq x y z
N ASN A 1 13.38 -12.18 4.08
CA ASN A 1 13.75 -10.77 3.92
C ASN A 1 12.64 -10.14 3.12
N ASP A 2 12.10 -9.02 3.61
CA ASP A 2 10.90 -8.38 3.07
C ASP A 2 11.17 -7.78 1.68
N PHE A 3 12.43 -7.46 1.39
CA PHE A 3 12.91 -6.86 0.14
C PHE A 3 13.60 -7.84 -0.81
N TYR A 4 13.38 -9.15 -0.66
CA TYR A 4 13.78 -10.13 -1.66
C TYR A 4 12.78 -11.29 -1.76
N GLY A 5 12.18 -11.45 -2.93
CA GLY A 5 11.11 -12.41 -3.19
C GLY A 5 11.54 -13.77 -3.74
N GLY A 6 12.80 -13.95 -4.13
CA GLY A 6 13.22 -15.10 -4.95
C GLY A 6 13.07 -16.48 -4.30
N HIS A 7 12.95 -16.55 -2.97
CA HIS A 7 12.70 -17.82 -2.24
C HIS A 7 11.21 -18.05 -1.91
N ARG A 8 10.32 -17.14 -2.31
CA ARG A 8 8.89 -17.13 -1.97
C ARG A 8 8.03 -16.75 -3.17
N LEU A 9 8.22 -17.45 -4.29
CA LEU A 9 7.55 -17.14 -5.54
C LEU A 9 6.00 -17.21 -5.42
N GLY A 10 5.32 -16.42 -6.26
CA GLY A 10 3.86 -16.32 -6.30
C GLY A 10 3.30 -15.22 -5.38
N ASN A 11 1.99 -15.01 -5.42
CA ASN A 11 1.34 -13.87 -4.74
C ASN A 11 1.44 -13.89 -3.21
N ASN A 12 1.93 -14.98 -2.62
CA ASN A 12 2.06 -15.16 -1.17
C ASN A 12 0.73 -15.03 -0.41
N LEU A 13 -0.40 -15.37 -1.04
CA LEU A 13 -1.72 -15.34 -0.41
C LEU A 13 -1.72 -16.21 0.87
N PHE A 14 -2.13 -15.74 2.05
CA PHE A 14 -2.88 -14.52 2.41
C PHE A 14 -2.05 -13.38 3.01
N ALA A 15 -0.77 -13.23 2.65
CA ALA A 15 0.00 -12.06 3.05
C ALA A 15 -0.70 -10.76 2.59
N ASN A 16 -0.54 -9.69 3.38
CA ASN A 16 -1.03 -8.34 3.06
C ASN A 16 -2.49 -8.34 2.62
N SER A 17 -3.33 -9.02 3.40
CA SER A 17 -4.73 -9.25 3.06
C SER A 17 -5.65 -8.88 4.21
N ILE A 18 -6.81 -8.34 3.85
CA ILE A 18 -7.97 -8.26 4.73
C ILE A 18 -8.68 -9.59 4.63
N VAL A 19 -9.01 -10.20 5.77
CA VAL A 19 -9.68 -11.50 5.82
C VAL A 19 -10.91 -11.41 6.72
N CYS A 20 -12.06 -11.83 6.21
CA CYS A 20 -13.28 -11.99 6.98
C CYS A 20 -13.54 -13.47 7.25
N LEU A 21 -13.73 -13.81 8.52
CA LEU A 21 -13.97 -15.18 8.98
C LEU A 21 -15.29 -15.25 9.74
N ASP A 22 -15.99 -16.39 9.63
CA ASP A 22 -17.05 -16.74 10.57
C ASP A 22 -16.44 -16.98 11.96
N ALA A 23 -16.87 -16.20 12.95
CA ALA A 23 -16.25 -16.20 14.27
C ALA A 23 -16.39 -17.52 15.04
N ARG A 24 -17.39 -18.36 14.70
CA ARG A 24 -17.62 -19.65 15.39
C ARG A 24 -16.81 -20.78 14.79
N SER A 25 -16.69 -20.82 13.47
CA SER A 25 -16.08 -21.92 12.72
C SER A 25 -14.69 -21.62 12.17
N GLY A 26 -14.30 -20.34 12.13
CA GLY A 26 -13.06 -19.89 11.49
C GLY A 26 -13.09 -19.99 9.97
N LYS A 27 -14.23 -20.35 9.36
CA LYS A 27 -14.34 -20.45 7.90
C LYS A 27 -14.25 -19.07 7.27
N ARG A 28 -13.41 -18.94 6.25
CA ARG A 28 -13.28 -17.70 5.47
C ARG A 28 -14.57 -17.40 4.70
N VAL A 29 -15.10 -16.21 4.93
CA VAL A 29 -16.24 -15.66 4.20
C VAL A 29 -15.75 -14.98 2.92
N TRP A 30 -14.85 -14.01 3.07
CA TRP A 30 -14.21 -13.30 1.96
C TRP A 30 -12.80 -12.83 2.37
N HIS A 31 -12.02 -12.42 1.39
CA HIS A 31 -10.73 -11.77 1.61
C HIS A 31 -10.40 -10.85 0.43
N PHE A 32 -9.48 -9.91 0.65
CA PHE A 32 -8.89 -9.09 -0.40
C PHE A 32 -7.40 -8.91 -0.11
N GLN A 33 -6.53 -9.11 -1.10
CA GLN A 33 -5.08 -8.93 -0.97
C GLN A 33 -4.69 -7.56 -1.52
N THR A 34 -4.10 -6.70 -0.69
CA THR A 34 -3.72 -5.31 -1.05
C THR A 34 -2.34 -5.20 -1.68
N THR A 35 -1.52 -6.25 -1.58
CA THR A 35 -0.19 -6.31 -2.22
C THR A 35 0.09 -7.72 -2.71
N HIS A 36 0.29 -7.89 -4.01
CA HIS A 36 0.70 -9.15 -4.61
C HIS A 36 2.21 -9.31 -4.58
N HIS A 37 2.71 -10.46 -4.09
CA HIS A 37 4.15 -10.76 -4.03
C HIS A 37 4.97 -9.58 -3.48
N ASP A 38 4.67 -9.19 -2.24
CA ASP A 38 5.22 -7.98 -1.64
C ASP A 38 6.74 -8.00 -1.55
N LEU A 39 7.40 -6.93 -1.98
CA LEU A 39 8.84 -6.73 -1.92
C LEU A 39 9.20 -5.45 -1.15
N TRP A 40 8.22 -4.82 -0.49
CA TRP A 40 8.29 -3.43 -0.07
C TRP A 40 7.96 -3.23 1.40
N ASP A 41 7.76 -4.31 2.16
CA ASP A 41 7.25 -4.23 3.54
C ASP A 41 5.90 -3.48 3.58
N TYR A 42 4.98 -3.82 2.65
CA TYR A 42 3.64 -3.22 2.55
C TYR A 42 2.58 -4.07 3.25
N ASP A 43 2.87 -4.49 4.48
CA ASP A 43 1.88 -5.08 5.38
C ASP A 43 0.82 -4.07 5.83
N LEU A 44 -0.19 -4.62 6.51
CA LEU A 44 -1.33 -3.89 7.05
C LEU A 44 -1.22 -3.89 8.59
N PRO A 45 -0.42 -3.00 9.19
CA PRO A 45 -0.10 -3.06 10.62
C PRO A 45 -1.25 -2.59 11.50
N ALA A 46 -2.11 -1.71 10.99
CA ALA A 46 -3.25 -1.17 11.73
C ALA A 46 -4.50 -2.03 11.54
N ALA A 47 -5.28 -2.19 12.61
CA ALA A 47 -6.60 -2.79 12.54
C ALA A 47 -7.53 -1.96 11.64
N PRO A 48 -8.43 -2.60 10.88
CA PRO A 48 -9.38 -1.88 10.04
C PRO A 48 -10.46 -1.18 10.89
N SER A 49 -10.96 -0.05 10.39
CA SER A 49 -12.08 0.67 11.00
C SER A 49 -13.42 0.17 10.45
N LEU A 50 -14.40 -0.05 11.33
CA LEU A 50 -15.76 -0.45 10.97
C LEU A 50 -16.73 0.69 11.24
N PHE A 51 -17.50 1.08 10.24
CA PHE A 51 -18.46 2.18 10.31
C PHE A 51 -19.47 2.06 9.17
N ASP A 52 -20.53 2.85 9.20
CA ASP A 52 -21.51 2.89 8.11
C ASP A 52 -21.29 4.18 7.31
N ILE A 53 -21.35 4.09 5.98
CA ILE A 53 -21.20 5.25 5.07
C ILE A 53 -22.36 5.31 4.09
N THR A 54 -22.70 6.51 3.63
CA THR A 54 -23.69 6.69 2.55
C THR A 54 -22.99 7.02 1.24
N VAL A 55 -23.12 6.15 0.24
CA VAL A 55 -22.55 6.35 -1.10
C VAL A 55 -23.70 6.26 -2.11
N ASN A 56 -23.88 7.31 -2.92
CA ASN A 56 -24.96 7.40 -3.91
C ASN A 56 -26.36 7.12 -3.32
N GLY A 57 -26.62 7.58 -2.10
CA GLY A 57 -27.89 7.37 -1.39
C GLY A 57 -28.06 5.98 -0.76
N ARG A 58 -27.10 5.07 -0.90
CA ARG A 58 -27.11 3.74 -0.25
C ARG A 58 -26.23 3.75 0.99
N THR A 59 -26.79 3.38 2.13
CA THR A 59 -26.00 3.08 3.34
C THR A 59 -25.28 1.75 3.17
N ILE A 60 -23.96 1.75 3.37
CA ILE A 60 -23.08 0.59 3.26
C ILE A 60 -22.45 0.35 4.63
N LYS A 61 -22.47 -0.92 5.04
CA LYS A 61 -21.77 -1.40 6.23
C LYS A 61 -20.29 -1.51 5.92
N ALA A 62 -19.54 -0.43 6.03
CA ALA A 62 -18.16 -0.37 5.56
C ALA A 62 -17.14 -1.00 6.54
N VAL A 63 -16.06 -1.49 5.96
CA VAL A 63 -14.75 -1.70 6.58
C VAL A 63 -13.72 -0.91 5.77
N ALA A 64 -12.91 -0.09 6.45
CA ALA A 64 -11.81 0.65 5.84
C ALA A 64 -10.47 0.19 6.39
N GLN A 65 -9.56 -0.17 5.50
CA GLN A 65 -8.21 -0.60 5.83
C GLN A 65 -7.20 0.43 5.30
N LEU A 66 -6.45 1.02 6.22
CA LEU A 66 -5.29 1.86 5.89
C LEU A 66 -4.10 0.96 5.53
N SER A 67 -3.29 1.41 4.58
CA SER A 67 -2.14 0.67 4.08
C SER A 67 -0.86 1.51 4.12
N LYS A 68 0.29 0.83 4.18
CA LYS A 68 1.63 1.46 4.07
C LYS A 68 1.87 2.15 2.72
N GLN A 69 1.08 1.82 1.71
CA GLN A 69 1.05 2.46 0.40
C GLN A 69 0.46 3.88 0.44
N GLY A 70 -0.20 4.28 1.54
CA GLY A 70 -0.91 5.57 1.61
C GLY A 70 -2.33 5.52 1.02
N PHE A 71 -2.85 4.32 0.75
CA PHE A 71 -4.23 4.11 0.31
C PHE A 71 -5.14 3.66 1.45
N THR A 72 -6.41 4.01 1.33
CA THR A 72 -7.51 3.42 2.11
C THR A 72 -8.31 2.49 1.22
N TYR A 73 -8.32 1.20 1.55
CA TYR A 73 -9.18 0.22 0.89
C TYR A 73 -10.50 0.11 1.63
N VAL A 74 -11.63 0.26 0.93
CA VAL A 74 -12.97 0.28 1.55
C VAL A 74 -13.88 -0.75 0.91
N PHE A 75 -14.47 -1.61 1.74
CA PHE A 75 -15.36 -2.69 1.33
C PHE A 75 -16.66 -2.66 2.11
N ASP A 76 -17.72 -3.24 1.56
CA ASP A 76 -18.83 -3.72 2.38
C ASP A 76 -18.33 -4.88 3.24
N ARG A 77 -18.36 -4.72 4.56
CA ARG A 77 -17.79 -5.68 5.51
C ARG A 77 -18.52 -7.02 5.54
N VAL A 78 -19.73 -7.09 5.00
CA VAL A 78 -20.55 -8.31 4.93
C VAL A 78 -20.20 -9.09 3.66
N THR A 79 -20.16 -8.42 2.52
CA THR A 79 -20.00 -9.10 1.21
C THR A 79 -18.56 -9.18 0.73
N GLY A 80 -17.68 -8.28 1.20
CA GLY A 80 -16.33 -8.11 0.67
C GLY A 80 -16.29 -7.37 -0.67
N GLU A 81 -17.42 -6.85 -1.15
CA GLU A 81 -17.45 -6.04 -2.37
C GLU A 81 -16.78 -4.69 -2.11
N PRO A 82 -15.87 -4.24 -3.01
CA PRO A 82 -15.26 -2.93 -2.86
C PRO A 82 -16.32 -1.83 -3.05
N VAL A 83 -16.27 -0.80 -2.21
CA VAL A 83 -17.22 0.32 -2.30
C VAL A 83 -17.01 1.14 -3.57
N TRP A 84 -15.77 1.25 -4.00
CA TRP A 84 -15.36 1.91 -5.24
C TRP A 84 -14.41 1.01 -6.03
N PRO A 85 -14.27 1.20 -7.35
CA PRO A 85 -13.38 0.38 -8.16
C PRO A 85 -11.95 0.33 -7.61
N ILE A 86 -11.35 -0.85 -7.68
CA ILE A 86 -9.93 -1.08 -7.43
C ILE A 86 -9.35 -1.60 -8.73
N GLU A 87 -8.37 -0.90 -9.28
CA GLU A 87 -7.81 -1.18 -10.59
C GLU A 87 -6.50 -1.97 -10.44
N GLU A 88 -6.37 -3.05 -11.20
CA GLU A 88 -5.07 -3.71 -11.38
C GLU A 88 -4.24 -2.90 -12.36
N ARG A 89 -3.14 -2.31 -11.90
CA ARG A 89 -2.26 -1.49 -12.73
C ARG A 89 -0.89 -2.15 -12.90
N PRO A 90 -0.30 -2.12 -14.11
CA PRO A 90 1.05 -2.61 -14.33
C PRO A 90 2.07 -1.88 -13.43
N VAL A 91 3.01 -2.63 -12.87
CA VAL A 91 4.09 -2.10 -12.02
C VAL A 91 5.46 -2.47 -12.59
N PRO A 92 6.55 -1.74 -12.24
CA PRO A 92 7.88 -2.11 -12.68
C PRO A 92 8.25 -3.54 -12.30
N GLN A 93 9.04 -4.20 -13.15
CA GLN A 93 9.45 -5.58 -12.94
C GLN A 93 10.89 -5.67 -12.43
N SER A 94 11.19 -6.62 -11.54
CA SER A 94 12.52 -6.79 -10.97
C SER A 94 13.50 -7.34 -12.01
N ASP A 95 14.74 -6.84 -11.97
CA ASP A 95 15.90 -7.34 -12.71
C ASP A 95 16.90 -8.08 -11.79
N VAL A 96 16.56 -8.24 -10.51
CA VAL A 96 17.38 -8.96 -9.52
C VAL A 96 17.32 -10.47 -9.84
N PRO A 97 18.48 -11.15 -9.99
CA PRO A 97 18.51 -12.57 -10.29
C PRO A 97 17.72 -13.41 -9.28
N GLY A 98 16.81 -14.26 -9.79
CA GLY A 98 15.99 -15.14 -8.97
C GLY A 98 14.75 -14.49 -8.37
N GLU A 99 14.66 -13.15 -8.36
CA GLU A 99 13.48 -12.43 -7.92
C GLU A 99 12.39 -12.43 -9.00
N ARG A 100 11.14 -12.28 -8.58
CA ARG A 100 10.01 -12.01 -9.44
C ARG A 100 9.19 -10.89 -8.83
N THR A 101 8.44 -10.18 -9.66
CA THR A 101 7.45 -9.19 -9.26
C THR A 101 6.08 -9.66 -9.73
N SER A 102 5.02 -9.19 -9.09
CA SER A 102 3.68 -9.30 -9.69
C SER A 102 3.62 -8.42 -10.96
N PRO A 103 2.95 -8.86 -12.05
CA PRO A 103 2.74 -8.02 -13.22
C PRO A 103 1.94 -6.75 -12.92
N THR A 104 0.97 -6.86 -12.00
CA THR A 104 0.07 -5.77 -11.58
C THR A 104 -0.05 -5.70 -10.07
N GLN A 105 -0.52 -4.55 -9.59
CA GLN A 105 -0.93 -4.33 -8.20
C GLN A 105 -2.30 -3.66 -8.14
N PRO A 106 -3.06 -3.83 -7.04
CA PRO A 106 -4.33 -3.15 -6.85
C PRO A 106 -4.14 -1.68 -6.49
N PHE A 107 -4.94 -0.81 -7.10
CA PHE A 107 -4.99 0.63 -6.82
C PHE A 107 -6.44 1.06 -6.57
N PRO A 108 -6.83 1.40 -5.33
CA PRO A 108 -8.17 1.89 -5.08
C PRO A 108 -8.37 3.27 -5.73
N THR A 109 -9.54 3.48 -6.34
CA THR A 109 -9.87 4.75 -7.00
C THR A 109 -10.37 5.81 -6.01
N LYS A 110 -10.91 5.38 -4.86
CA LYS A 110 -11.43 6.25 -3.81
C LYS A 110 -11.28 5.59 -2.42
N PRO A 111 -11.17 6.40 -1.35
CA PRO A 111 -10.89 7.84 -1.39
C PRO A 111 -9.51 8.13 -2.03
N PRO A 112 -9.18 9.38 -2.36
CA PRO A 112 -7.82 9.72 -2.79
C PRO A 112 -6.79 9.22 -1.76
N PRO A 113 -5.54 8.96 -2.19
CA PRO A 113 -4.46 8.62 -1.27
C PRO A 113 -4.39 9.65 -0.14
N PHE A 114 -4.24 9.18 1.10
CA PHE A 114 -4.16 10.08 2.25
C PHE A 114 -2.75 10.68 2.44
N ASP A 115 -1.80 10.25 1.62
CA ASP A 115 -0.40 10.71 1.65
C ASP A 115 0.21 10.78 0.25
N ARG A 116 1.41 11.35 0.19
CA ARG A 116 2.22 11.50 -1.01
C ARG A 116 2.50 10.14 -1.64
N GLN A 117 2.37 10.13 -2.96
CA GLN A 117 2.61 8.96 -3.80
C GLN A 117 3.92 9.17 -4.54
N PHE A 118 4.79 8.17 -4.58
CA PHE A 118 6.11 8.32 -5.19
C PHE A 118 6.08 8.36 -6.72
N PRO A 119 7.07 9.04 -7.33
CA PRO A 119 8.21 9.70 -6.69
C PRO A 119 7.82 11.03 -6.01
N VAL A 120 8.40 11.30 -4.83
CA VAL A 120 8.22 12.57 -4.13
C VAL A 120 9.38 13.53 -4.40
N PRO A 121 9.15 14.86 -4.38
CA PRO A 121 10.23 15.83 -4.53
C PRO A 121 11.28 15.68 -3.42
N LEU A 122 12.55 15.77 -3.80
CA LEU A 122 13.66 15.91 -2.84
C LEU A 122 13.54 17.24 -2.10
N ILE A 123 14.04 17.26 -0.86
CA ILE A 123 14.10 18.43 0.01
C ILE A 123 14.67 19.66 -0.72
N ASP A 124 14.05 20.82 -0.49
CA ASP A 124 14.34 22.08 -1.20
C ASP A 124 14.38 23.30 -0.26
N LEU A 125 14.74 23.08 1.02
CA LEU A 125 14.80 24.15 2.03
C LEU A 125 15.75 25.29 1.66
N THR A 126 16.89 24.97 1.03
CA THR A 126 17.81 25.93 0.42
C THR A 126 18.36 25.39 -0.90
N PRO A 127 18.89 26.24 -1.81
CA PRO A 127 19.54 25.79 -3.04
C PRO A 127 20.68 24.79 -2.80
N GLU A 128 21.47 24.99 -1.74
CA GLU A 128 22.60 24.14 -1.39
C GLU A 128 22.14 22.74 -0.96
N LEU A 129 21.13 22.67 -0.08
CA LEU A 129 20.55 21.40 0.36
C LEU A 129 19.86 20.67 -0.79
N LYS A 130 19.22 21.41 -1.71
CA LYS A 130 18.64 20.81 -2.91
C LYS A 130 19.70 20.16 -3.78
N ALA A 131 20.80 20.86 -4.06
CA ALA A 131 21.90 20.36 -4.87
C ALA A 131 22.59 19.14 -4.23
N GLU A 132 22.75 19.14 -2.91
CA GLU A 132 23.27 18.00 -2.16
C GLU A 132 22.32 16.80 -2.24
N ALA A 133 21.02 17.01 -2.01
CA ALA A 133 20.02 15.95 -2.10
C ALA A 133 19.96 15.34 -3.51
N GLU A 134 20.04 16.16 -4.57
CA GLU A 134 20.12 15.69 -5.95
C GLU A 134 21.40 14.91 -6.23
N THR A 135 22.52 15.29 -5.62
CA THR A 135 23.79 14.56 -5.74
C THR A 135 23.70 13.18 -5.10
N ILE A 136 23.14 13.10 -3.89
CA ILE A 136 22.92 11.83 -3.18
C ILE A 136 21.95 10.94 -3.95
N ALA A 137 20.81 11.48 -4.38
CA ALA A 137 19.76 10.75 -5.08
C ALA A 137 20.23 10.07 -6.37
N ARG A 138 21.28 10.59 -7.04
CA ARG A 138 21.89 9.94 -8.22
C ARG A 138 22.45 8.56 -7.93
N SER A 139 22.79 8.26 -6.68
CA SER A 139 23.28 6.94 -6.25
C SER A 139 22.15 5.96 -5.93
N TYR A 140 20.89 6.38 -6.03
CA TYR A 140 19.73 5.54 -5.71
C TYR A 140 18.79 5.41 -6.90
N LYS A 141 18.15 4.25 -7.04
CA LYS A 141 17.03 4.12 -7.97
C LYS A 141 15.78 4.69 -7.30
N MET A 142 15.29 5.80 -7.83
CA MET A 142 13.99 6.36 -7.48
C MET A 142 12.98 6.00 -8.58
N GLY A 143 11.81 5.53 -8.18
CA GLY A 143 10.78 5.09 -9.10
C GLY A 143 9.37 5.33 -8.55
N PRO A 144 8.34 4.78 -9.22
CA PRO A 144 6.99 4.79 -8.69
C PRO A 144 6.92 3.96 -7.40
N MET A 145 5.78 4.02 -6.69
CA MET A 145 5.54 3.29 -5.42
C MET A 145 6.03 1.84 -5.41
N TYR A 146 5.75 1.07 -6.48
CA TYR A 146 6.15 -0.34 -6.59
C TYR A 146 7.44 -0.52 -7.39
N GLN A 147 8.38 0.42 -7.29
CA GLN A 147 9.76 0.20 -7.77
C GLN A 147 10.35 -0.98 -6.98
N PRO A 148 10.66 -2.13 -7.60
CA PRO A 148 11.18 -3.26 -6.86
C PRO A 148 12.62 -3.04 -6.38
N PRO A 149 13.01 -3.80 -5.34
CA PRO A 149 14.38 -4.02 -4.88
C PRO A 149 15.41 -4.05 -6.00
N VAL A 150 16.50 -3.31 -5.83
CA VAL A 150 17.64 -3.35 -6.75
C VAL A 150 18.83 -4.06 -6.15
N LEU A 151 19.57 -4.76 -7.01
CA LEU A 151 20.89 -5.24 -6.62
C LEU A 151 21.87 -4.06 -6.69
N ALA A 152 22.56 -3.79 -5.58
CA ALA A 152 23.61 -2.78 -5.54
C ALA A 152 24.72 -3.11 -6.57
N ARG A 153 25.01 -2.18 -7.47
CA ARG A 153 26.03 -2.26 -8.53
C ARG A 153 26.66 -0.89 -8.73
N GLU A 154 27.84 -0.81 -9.32
CA GLU A 154 28.60 0.43 -9.52
C GLU A 154 27.70 1.63 -9.92
N GLY A 155 27.59 2.61 -9.02
CA GLY A 155 26.77 3.82 -9.20
C GLY A 155 25.33 3.78 -8.67
N VAL A 156 24.79 2.60 -8.36
CA VAL A 156 23.49 2.44 -7.67
C VAL A 156 23.68 1.60 -6.41
N ILE A 157 23.55 2.23 -5.25
CA ILE A 157 23.79 1.59 -3.95
C ILE A 157 22.52 1.05 -3.29
N GLY A 158 21.35 1.37 -3.86
CA GLY A 158 20.05 0.88 -3.40
C GLY A 158 18.91 1.64 -4.07
N GLU A 159 17.69 1.45 -3.54
CA GLU A 159 16.54 2.28 -3.87
C GLU A 159 16.04 3.08 -2.68
N ILE A 160 15.08 3.96 -2.95
CA ILE A 160 14.33 4.67 -1.92
C ILE A 160 12.89 4.18 -1.97
N HIS A 161 12.42 3.64 -0.85
CA HIS A 161 11.06 3.13 -0.68
C HIS A 161 10.19 4.09 0.15
N PRO A 162 8.97 4.44 -0.31
CA PRO A 162 7.98 5.09 0.54
C PRO A 162 7.47 4.16 1.63
N TYR A 163 7.19 4.75 2.78
CA TYR A 163 6.15 4.28 3.70
C TYR A 163 5.21 5.44 3.99
N SER A 164 3.97 5.14 4.36
CA SER A 164 2.98 6.14 4.75
C SER A 164 2.22 5.66 5.99
N GLY A 165 1.02 5.08 5.82
CA GLY A 165 0.23 4.54 6.93
C GLY A 165 0.98 3.45 7.69
N ASN A 166 0.88 3.43 9.02
CA ASN A 166 1.60 2.48 9.86
C ASN A 166 0.79 2.14 11.12
N TRP A 167 1.46 1.66 12.18
CA TRP A 167 0.86 1.18 13.43
C TRP A 167 -0.17 2.11 14.11
N GLN A 168 -0.11 3.43 13.88
CA GLN A 168 -1.02 4.42 14.47
C GLN A 168 -2.49 4.23 14.04
N GLY A 169 -2.73 3.64 12.87
CA GLY A 169 -4.07 3.49 12.32
C GLY A 169 -4.78 4.83 12.06
N GLY A 170 -6.10 4.84 12.24
CA GLY A 170 -6.95 6.00 12.02
C GLY A 170 -8.18 5.97 12.90
N ALA A 171 -8.88 7.11 12.95
CA ALA A 171 -10.12 7.28 13.69
C ALA A 171 -11.24 7.69 12.73
N VAL A 172 -12.45 7.19 12.95
CA VAL A 172 -13.62 7.55 12.15
C VAL A 172 -14.62 8.24 13.05
N ASP A 173 -15.13 9.39 12.61
CA ASP A 173 -16.34 9.99 13.15
C ASP A 173 -17.55 9.28 12.51
N PRO A 174 -18.34 8.51 13.28
CA PRO A 174 -19.46 7.73 12.75
C PRO A 174 -20.66 8.59 12.33
N GLU A 175 -20.77 9.85 12.78
CA GLU A 175 -21.88 10.73 12.40
C GLU A 175 -21.63 11.40 11.05
N SER A 176 -20.41 11.92 10.85
CA SER A 176 -20.03 12.57 9.59
C SER A 176 -19.47 11.60 8.54
N GLY A 177 -19.02 10.41 8.95
CA GLY A 177 -18.34 9.45 8.09
C GLY A 177 -16.91 9.88 7.71
N ILE A 178 -16.33 10.85 8.42
CA ILE A 178 -14.97 11.34 8.15
C ILE A 178 -13.95 10.42 8.83
N LEU A 179 -12.95 10.00 8.04
CA LEU A 179 -11.80 9.21 8.48
C LEU A 179 -10.58 10.12 8.64
N TYR A 180 -10.02 10.15 9.84
CA TYR A 180 -8.80 10.84 10.22
C TYR A 180 -7.64 9.86 10.26
N VAL A 181 -6.56 10.16 9.53
CA VAL A 181 -5.40 9.27 9.37
C VAL A 181 -4.14 10.03 9.76
N GLY A 182 -3.32 9.43 10.62
CA GLY A 182 -1.96 9.91 10.85
C GLY A 182 -1.06 9.41 9.73
N SER A 183 -0.35 10.32 9.07
CA SER A 183 0.65 10.01 8.04
C SER A 183 2.07 10.15 8.60
N ILE A 184 3.02 9.39 8.04
CA ILE A 184 4.43 9.38 8.44
C ILE A 184 5.29 9.81 7.25
#